data_AF-A0A6N7VTU6-F1
#
_entry.id   AF-A0A6N7VTU6-F1
#
_cell.length_a   1.000
_cell.length_b   1.000
_cell.length_c   1.000
_cell.angle_alpha   90.00
_cell.angle_beta   90.00
_cell.angle_gamma   90.00
#
_symmetry.space_group_name_H-M   'P 1'
#
loop_
_entity.id
_entity.type
_entity.pdbx_description
1 polymer ?
#
loop_
_entity_poly.entity_id
_entity_poly.type
_entity_poly.pdbx_seq_one_letter_code
_entity_poly.pdbx_strand_id
1 'polypeptide(L)'
;MTEVDCSKCHEVRKHSGINDRPLDRDAIEQRVVDDRAGAIVVFSGVVRNHDTGQHVTGLEYSAHPSAGETLAQIVEEIAHTYPLYSIAIEHRVGRVDVGGLAMVAAVSAAHRSEAFAANAALVDLVKEKLPIWKEQFYVDQTSGWVGLEQS
;
A
#
# COMPACT_ATOMS: atom_id res chain seq x y z
N MET A 1 2.27 -26.77 -20.79
CA MET A 1 2.95 -26.71 -19.48
C MET A 1 4.30 -26.07 -19.75
N THR A 2 4.33 -24.74 -19.85
CA THR A 2 5.55 -24.00 -20.18
C THR A 2 6.38 -23.85 -18.91
N GLU A 3 7.58 -24.42 -18.95
CA GLU A 3 8.61 -24.25 -17.92
C GLU A 3 8.89 -22.76 -17.73
N VAL A 4 8.72 -22.29 -16.50
CA VAL A 4 9.28 -21.01 -16.07
C VAL A 4 10.78 -21.26 -15.92
N ASP A 5 11.56 -20.71 -16.85
CA ASP A 5 13.02 -20.73 -16.79
C ASP A 5 13.49 -20.02 -15.51
N CYS A 6 13.90 -20.83 -14.52
CA CYS A 6 14.37 -20.44 -13.20
C CYS A 6 15.84 -19.96 -13.20
N SER A 7 16.41 -19.64 -14.36
CA SER A 7 17.85 -19.32 -14.48
C SER A 7 18.22 -17.85 -14.23
N LYS A 8 17.29 -17.01 -13.77
CA LYS A 8 17.60 -15.69 -13.19
C LYS A 8 16.73 -15.38 -11.97
N CYS A 9 16.98 -16.07 -10.86
CA CYS A 9 16.57 -15.59 -9.54
C CYS A 9 17.37 -14.32 -9.20
N HIS A 10 16.98 -13.19 -9.78
CA HIS A 10 17.47 -11.89 -9.33
C HIS A 10 16.79 -11.56 -8.01
N GLU A 11 17.57 -11.12 -7.02
CA GLU A 11 17.05 -10.65 -5.75
C GLU A 11 16.15 -9.41 -5.94
N VAL A 12 14.85 -9.57 -5.74
CA VAL A 12 13.88 -8.47 -5.81
C VAL A 12 14.22 -7.44 -4.74
N ARG A 13 14.39 -6.17 -5.13
CA ARG A 13 14.59 -5.07 -4.17
C ARG A 13 13.28 -4.74 -3.46
N LYS A 14 13.27 -4.81 -2.13
CA LYS A 14 12.07 -4.68 -1.29
C LYS A 14 12.17 -3.47 -0.38
N HIS A 15 11.07 -2.74 -0.24
CA HIS A 15 10.93 -1.65 0.72
C HIS A 15 9.52 -1.64 1.32
N SER A 16 9.43 -1.48 2.64
CA SER A 16 8.17 -1.32 3.36
C SER A 16 8.34 -0.27 4.47
N GLY A 17 7.36 0.62 4.65
CA GLY A 17 7.42 1.63 5.70
C GLY A 17 6.05 1.98 6.29
N ILE A 18 6.02 2.21 7.60
CA ILE A 18 4.92 2.89 8.29
C ILE A 18 5.43 4.27 8.72
N ASN A 19 4.77 5.35 8.30
CA ASN A 19 5.24 6.72 8.51
C ASN A 19 4.16 7.58 9.17
N ASP A 20 4.56 8.49 10.05
CA ASP A 20 3.68 9.52 10.65
C ASP A 20 3.68 10.85 9.86
N ARG A 21 4.52 10.94 8.84
CA ARG A 21 4.70 12.12 7.96
C ARG A 21 3.98 11.93 6.62
N PRO A 22 3.68 13.04 5.90
CA PRO A 22 3.17 12.95 4.53
C PRO A 22 4.05 12.07 3.64
N LEU A 23 3.40 11.20 2.87
CA LEU A 23 4.09 10.34 1.90
C LEU A 23 4.49 11.14 0.67
N ASP A 24 5.68 10.87 0.16
CA ASP A 24 6.16 11.37 -1.14
C ASP A 24 6.04 10.25 -2.17
N ARG A 25 5.01 10.35 -3.02
CA ARG A 25 4.74 9.37 -4.07
C ARG A 25 5.94 9.20 -5.00
N ASP A 26 6.55 10.31 -5.41
CA ASP A 26 7.61 10.29 -6.41
C ASP A 26 8.87 9.68 -5.80
N ALA A 27 9.18 9.98 -4.53
CA ALA A 27 10.27 9.31 -3.81
C ALA A 27 10.05 7.80 -3.66
N ILE A 28 8.81 7.35 -3.43
CA ILE A 28 8.48 5.93 -3.33
C ILE A 28 8.57 5.25 -4.70
N GLU A 29 8.12 5.90 -5.77
CA GLU A 29 8.29 5.42 -7.15
C GLU A 29 9.77 5.25 -7.51
N GLN A 30 10.62 6.22 -7.15
CA GLN A 30 12.06 6.14 -7.41
C GLN A 30 12.73 4.90 -6.77
N ARG A 31 12.17 4.35 -5.69
CA ARG A 31 12.70 3.13 -5.07
C ARG A 31 12.61 1.92 -5.99
N VAL A 32 11.63 1.88 -6.89
CA VAL A 32 11.39 0.74 -7.79
C VAL A 32 11.90 0.95 -9.21
N VAL A 33 12.44 2.13 -9.54
CA VAL A 33 13.07 2.39 -10.83
C VAL A 33 14.24 1.43 -11.03
N ASP A 34 14.24 0.74 -12.18
CA ASP A 34 15.21 -0.29 -12.54
C ASP A 34 15.41 -0.27 -14.05
N ASP A 35 16.66 -0.36 -14.52
CA ASP A 35 17.01 -0.28 -15.95
C ASP A 35 16.54 -1.50 -16.76
N ARG A 36 16.20 -2.60 -16.08
CA ARG A 36 15.62 -3.80 -16.69
C ARG A 36 14.10 -3.74 -16.80
N ALA A 37 13.44 -2.84 -16.06
CA ALA A 37 11.99 -2.78 -16.01
C ALA A 37 11.42 -2.18 -17.30
N GLY A 38 10.46 -2.89 -17.91
CA GLY A 38 9.65 -2.36 -19.01
C GLY A 38 8.35 -1.70 -18.51
N ALA A 39 8.02 -1.84 -17.22
CA ALA A 39 6.86 -1.22 -16.62
C ALA A 39 7.08 -0.92 -15.13
N ILE A 40 6.55 0.23 -14.71
CA ILE A 40 6.35 0.61 -13.31
C ILE A 40 4.86 0.86 -13.12
N VAL A 41 4.29 0.34 -12.03
CA VAL A 41 2.90 0.61 -11.65
C VAL A 41 2.89 1.16 -10.24
N VAL A 42 2.21 2.29 -10.07
CA VAL A 42 2.06 2.99 -8.79
C VAL A 42 0.57 3.10 -8.44
N PHE A 43 0.22 2.66 -7.25
CA PHE A 43 -1.08 2.91 -6.61
C PHE A 43 -0.94 4.01 -5.56
N SER A 44 -1.96 4.87 -5.49
CA SER A 44 -2.08 5.93 -4.48
C SER A 44 -3.43 5.83 -3.77
N GLY A 45 -3.41 5.49 -2.50
CA GLY A 45 -4.58 5.51 -1.62
C GLY A 45 -4.83 6.93 -1.14
N VAL A 46 -5.82 7.61 -1.73
CA VAL A 46 -6.18 9.00 -1.43
C VAL A 46 -7.41 9.05 -0.54
N VAL A 47 -7.38 9.87 0.53
CA VAL A 47 -8.54 10.11 1.38
C VAL A 47 -9.62 10.87 0.60
N ARG A 48 -10.81 10.29 0.50
CA ARG A 48 -11.96 10.90 -0.18
C ARG A 48 -12.70 11.85 0.74
N ASN A 49 -13.44 12.81 0.16
CA ASN A 49 -14.26 13.78 0.90
C ASN A 49 -15.58 13.22 1.46
N HIS A 50 -15.81 11.92 1.31
CA HIS A 50 -16.95 11.21 1.84
C HIS A 50 -16.57 9.79 2.24
N ASP A 51 -17.16 9.28 3.31
CA ASP A 51 -17.16 7.86 3.65
C ASP A 51 -18.56 7.47 4.13
N THR A 52 -19.07 6.31 3.68
CA THR A 52 -20.42 5.82 4.05
C THR A 52 -21.57 6.84 3.91
N GLY A 53 -21.48 7.74 2.92
CA GLY A 53 -22.51 8.74 2.63
C GLY A 53 -22.43 10.03 3.46
N GLN A 54 -21.43 10.17 4.34
CA GLN A 54 -21.22 11.38 5.14
C GLN A 54 -19.96 12.13 4.71
N HIS A 55 -19.98 13.46 4.84
CA HIS A 55 -18.81 14.30 4.59
C HIS A 55 -17.81 14.16 5.74
N VAL A 56 -16.55 13.92 5.39
CA VAL A 56 -15.43 13.82 6.34
C VAL A 56 -14.37 14.86 5.99
N THR A 57 -13.65 15.35 7.01
CA THR A 57 -12.54 16.30 6.81
C THR A 57 -11.18 15.60 6.68
N GLY A 58 -11.11 14.36 7.13
CA GLY A 58 -9.91 13.52 7.10
C GLY A 58 -10.16 12.21 7.84
N LEU A 59 -9.11 11.39 7.90
CA LEU A 59 -9.06 10.13 8.62
C LEU A 59 -7.86 10.13 9.56
N GLU A 60 -7.98 9.48 10.72
CA GLU A 60 -6.85 9.20 11.60
C GLU A 60 -6.54 7.71 11.51
N TYR A 61 -5.28 7.38 11.24
CA TYR A 61 -4.83 6.01 11.13
C TYR A 61 -3.98 5.62 12.34
N SER A 62 -4.38 4.56 13.04
CA SER A 62 -3.62 3.96 14.13
C SER A 62 -3.09 2.59 13.71
N ALA A 63 -1.86 2.24 14.12
CA ALA A 63 -1.24 0.97 13.77
C ALA A 63 -0.89 0.16 15.01
N HIS A 64 -1.08 -1.17 14.93
CA HIS A 64 -0.53 -2.09 15.92
C HIS A 64 1.01 -2.05 15.87
N PRO A 65 1.72 -2.28 16.99
CA PRO A 65 3.20 -2.34 16.97
C PRO A 65 3.79 -3.34 15.98
N SER A 66 3.05 -4.40 15.64
CA SER A 66 3.47 -5.40 14.63
C SER A 66 3.23 -4.97 13.18
N ALA A 67 2.57 -3.83 12.91
CA ALA A 67 2.17 -3.45 11.57
C ALA A 67 3.35 -3.35 10.59
N GLY A 68 4.50 -2.83 11.05
CA GLY A 68 5.71 -2.78 10.23
C GLY A 68 6.23 -4.17 9.83
N GLU A 69 6.20 -5.12 10.77
CA GLU A 69 6.60 -6.51 10.52
C GLU A 69 5.61 -7.20 9.57
N THR A 70 4.30 -7.05 9.80
CA THR A 70 3.26 -7.59 8.92
C THR A 70 3.38 -7.03 7.50
N LEU A 71 3.65 -5.73 7.35
CA LEU A 71 3.83 -5.12 6.03
C LEU A 71 5.06 -5.68 5.30
N ALA A 72 6.16 -5.89 6.01
CA ALA A 72 7.36 -6.50 5.44
C ALA A 72 7.10 -7.96 5.00
N GLN A 73 6.36 -8.73 5.78
CA GLN A 73 5.96 -10.10 5.43
C GLN A 73 5.07 -10.14 4.17
N ILE A 74 4.14 -9.20 4.03
CA ILE A 74 3.30 -9.06 2.83
C ILE A 74 4.16 -8.74 1.60
N VAL A 75 5.11 -7.81 1.72
CA VAL A 75 6.03 -7.49 0.63
C VAL A 75 6.86 -8.71 0.21
N GLU A 76 7.31 -9.51 1.19
CA GLU A 76 8.02 -10.76 0.94
C GLU A 76 7.16 -11.77 0.17
N GLU A 77 5.90 -11.94 0.59
CA GLU A 77 4.92 -12.84 -0.05
C GLU A 77 4.68 -12.46 -1.52
N ILE A 78 4.47 -11.18 -1.80
CA ILE A 78 4.27 -10.69 -3.17
C ILE A 78 5.54 -10.84 -4.01
N ALA A 79 6.71 -10.51 -3.45
CA ALA A 79 7.99 -10.63 -4.15
C ALA A 79 8.32 -12.08 -4.53
N HIS A 80 7.85 -13.06 -3.77
CA HIS A 80 7.99 -14.48 -4.10
C HIS A 80 6.95 -15.00 -5.09
N THR A 81 5.79 -14.36 -5.15
CA THR A 81 4.68 -14.79 -6.00
C THR A 81 4.79 -14.26 -7.43
N TYR A 82 5.35 -13.06 -7.61
CA TYR A 82 5.39 -12.38 -8.91
C TYR A 82 6.83 -12.13 -9.39
N PRO A 83 7.08 -12.19 -10.71
CA PRO A 83 8.39 -11.91 -11.29
C PRO A 83 8.66 -10.39 -11.35
N LEU A 84 9.04 -9.80 -10.21
CA LEU A 84 9.34 -8.38 -10.07
C LEU A 84 10.84 -8.09 -10.07
N TYR A 85 11.21 -6.86 -10.39
CA TYR A 85 12.56 -6.34 -10.10
C TYR A 85 12.60 -5.60 -8.78
N SER A 86 11.54 -4.84 -8.46
CA SER A 86 11.44 -4.13 -7.20
C SER A 86 9.98 -3.92 -6.77
N ILE A 87 9.79 -3.79 -5.45
CA ILE A 87 8.53 -3.55 -4.76
C ILE A 87 8.78 -2.58 -3.61
N ALA A 88 7.94 -1.55 -3.51
CA ALA A 88 7.98 -0.57 -2.44
C ALA A 88 6.57 -0.23 -1.99
N ILE A 89 6.34 -0.18 -0.68
CA ILE A 89 5.08 0.28 -0.12
C ILE A 89 5.32 1.11 1.13
N GLU A 90 4.59 2.21 1.25
CA GLU A 90 4.52 2.95 2.50
C GLU A 90 3.07 3.24 2.86
N HIS A 91 2.74 3.10 4.15
CA HIS A 91 1.46 3.47 4.70
C HIS A 91 1.63 4.58 5.75
N ARG A 92 0.74 5.57 5.71
CA ARG A 92 0.72 6.67 6.66
C ARG A 92 -0.13 6.34 7.87
N VAL A 93 0.37 6.66 9.05
CA VAL A 93 -0.36 6.70 10.32
C VAL A 93 -0.53 8.16 10.76
N GLY A 94 -1.38 8.38 11.74
CA GLY A 94 -1.79 9.70 12.17
C GLY A 94 -2.86 10.30 11.27
N ARG A 95 -3.08 11.62 11.42
CA ARG A 95 -4.07 12.37 10.65
C ARG A 95 -3.70 12.49 9.16
N VAL A 96 -4.66 12.19 8.30
CA VAL A 96 -4.61 12.41 6.86
C VAL A 96 -5.88 13.14 6.40
N ASP A 97 -5.73 14.40 6.02
CA ASP A 97 -6.84 15.19 5.50
C ASP A 97 -7.30 14.70 4.11
N VAL A 98 -8.52 15.07 3.73
CA VAL A 98 -9.07 14.80 2.39
C VAL A 98 -8.11 15.25 1.29
N GLY A 99 -7.91 14.39 0.29
CA GLY A 99 -6.93 14.58 -0.79
C GLY A 99 -5.51 14.14 -0.43
N GLY A 100 -5.24 13.84 0.84
CA GLY A 100 -3.95 13.32 1.31
C GLY A 100 -3.73 11.84 0.96
N LEU A 101 -2.45 11.44 0.90
CA LEU A 101 -2.02 10.07 0.68
C LEU A 101 -1.98 9.30 2.00
N ALA A 102 -2.79 8.24 2.08
CA ALA A 102 -2.79 7.26 3.16
C ALA A 102 -1.85 6.08 2.86
N MET A 103 -1.67 5.73 1.59
CA MET A 103 -0.83 4.62 1.17
C MET A 103 -0.28 4.86 -0.23
N VAL A 104 0.97 4.49 -0.48
CA VAL A 104 1.54 4.43 -1.83
C VAL A 104 2.22 3.09 -2.00
N ALA A 105 1.90 2.39 -3.08
CA ALA A 105 2.48 1.10 -3.42
C ALA A 105 3.01 1.15 -4.85
N ALA A 106 4.28 0.84 -5.06
CA ALA A 106 4.94 0.85 -6.35
C ALA A 106 5.62 -0.50 -6.61
N VAL A 107 5.57 -0.97 -7.86
CA VAL A 107 6.27 -2.17 -8.31
C VAL A 107 6.87 -1.96 -9.69
N SER A 108 7.96 -2.66 -10.00
CA SER A 108 8.54 -2.70 -11.33
C SER A 108 8.76 -4.13 -11.82
N ALA A 109 8.50 -4.35 -13.10
CA ALA A 109 8.60 -5.66 -13.75
C ALA A 109 9.04 -5.53 -15.20
N ALA A 110 9.39 -6.66 -15.83
CA ALA A 110 9.77 -6.72 -17.24
C ALA A 110 8.62 -6.26 -18.15
N HIS A 111 7.38 -6.65 -17.85
CA HIS A 111 6.21 -6.25 -18.61
C HIS A 111 5.07 -5.76 -17.72
N ARG A 112 4.11 -5.07 -18.35
CA ARG A 112 3.01 -4.41 -17.64
C ARG A 112 2.04 -5.38 -16.97
N SER A 113 1.85 -6.58 -17.53
CA SER A 113 0.88 -7.57 -17.02
C SER A 113 1.22 -7.98 -15.59
N GLU A 114 2.50 -8.27 -15.35
CA GLU A 114 3.01 -8.71 -14.06
C GLU A 114 3.01 -7.55 -13.07
N ALA A 115 3.41 -6.34 -13.51
CA ALA A 115 3.39 -5.15 -12.67
C ALA A 115 1.97 -4.79 -12.18
N PHE A 116 0.97 -4.82 -13.06
CA PHE A 116 -0.42 -4.56 -12.66
C PHE A 116 -0.96 -5.63 -11.71
N ALA A 117 -0.72 -6.91 -12.03
CA ALA A 117 -1.21 -8.02 -11.21
C ALA A 117 -0.59 -7.99 -9.80
N ALA A 118 0.72 -7.77 -9.70
CA ALA A 118 1.42 -7.71 -8.42
C ALA A 118 1.02 -6.49 -7.59
N ASN A 119 0.85 -5.31 -8.20
CA ASN A 119 0.46 -4.10 -7.47
C ASN A 119 -0.97 -4.22 -6.90
N ALA A 120 -1.90 -4.78 -7.68
CA ALA A 120 -3.26 -5.04 -7.21
C ALA A 120 -3.26 -6.03 -6.03
N ALA A 121 -2.57 -7.17 -6.19
CA ALA A 121 -2.46 -8.17 -5.13
C ALA A 121 -1.82 -7.62 -3.85
N LEU A 122 -0.77 -6.80 -3.96
CA LEU A 122 -0.14 -6.12 -2.84
C LEU A 122 -1.12 -5.24 -2.06
N VAL A 123 -1.87 -4.40 -2.77
CA VAL A 123 -2.84 -3.48 -2.16
C VAL A 123 -3.98 -4.23 -1.48
N ASP A 124 -4.49 -5.28 -2.12
CA ASP A 124 -5.55 -6.11 -1.56
C ASP A 124 -5.07 -6.83 -0.29
N LEU A 125 -3.87 -7.42 -0.33
CA LEU A 125 -3.30 -8.14 0.80
C LEU A 125 -2.99 -7.22 1.99
N VAL A 126 -2.53 -6.00 1.72
CA VAL A 126 -2.35 -4.97 2.76
C VAL A 126 -3.69 -4.61 3.40
N LYS A 127 -4.74 -4.39 2.61
CA LYS A 127 -6.07 -4.07 3.16
C LYS A 127 -6.69 -5.22 3.95
N GLU A 128 -6.35 -6.46 3.62
CA GLU A 128 -6.84 -7.65 4.30
C GLU A 128 -6.10 -7.90 5.62
N LYS A 129 -4.76 -7.86 5.61
CA LYS A 129 -3.92 -8.39 6.70
C LYS A 129 -3.28 -7.31 7.58
N LEU A 130 -3.08 -6.08 7.10
CA LEU A 130 -2.32 -5.08 7.84
C LEU A 130 -3.13 -4.58 9.06
N PRO A 131 -2.60 -4.69 10.30
CA PRO A 131 -3.32 -4.29 11.50
C PRO A 131 -3.27 -2.76 11.71
N ILE A 132 -3.94 -2.03 10.81
CA ILE A 132 -4.17 -0.59 10.86
C ILE A 132 -5.68 -0.33 10.96
N TRP A 133 -6.06 0.57 11.86
CA TRP A 133 -7.43 1.01 12.04
C TRP A 133 -7.59 2.45 11.58
N LYS A 134 -8.75 2.76 10.98
CA LYS A 134 -9.14 4.13 10.62
C LYS A 134 -10.22 4.64 11.57
N GLU A 135 -10.02 5.81 12.16
CA GLU A 135 -11.04 6.58 12.86
C GLU A 135 -11.45 7.78 11.99
N GLN A 136 -12.75 8.09 11.97
CA GLN A 136 -13.32 9.13 11.10
C GLN A 136 -13.58 10.42 11.87
N PHE A 137 -13.27 11.56 11.23
CA PHE A 137 -13.57 12.90 11.75
C PHE A 137 -14.63 13.56 10.88
N TYR A 138 -15.84 13.67 11.41
CA TYR A 138 -16.98 14.29 10.74
C TYR A 138 -16.92 15.82 10.83
N VAL A 139 -17.54 16.49 9.85
CA VAL A 139 -17.54 17.97 9.70
C VAL A 139 -18.20 18.67 10.90
N ASP A 140 -19.02 17.97 11.67
CA ASP A 140 -19.74 18.47 12.85
C ASP A 140 -18.98 18.29 14.19
N GLN A 141 -17.69 17.92 14.14
CA GLN A 141 -16.83 17.64 15.30
C GLN A 141 -17.19 16.41 16.12
N THR A 142 -18.05 15.52 15.61
CA THR A 142 -18.20 14.18 16.20
C THR A 142 -17.10 13.24 15.65
N SER A 143 -16.45 12.48 16.54
CA SER A 143 -15.57 11.35 16.16
C SER A 143 -16.35 10.05 16.34
N GLY A 144 -16.26 9.14 15.36
CA GLY A 144 -16.98 7.87 15.39
C GLY A 144 -16.05 6.71 15.04
N TRP A 145 -16.12 5.65 15.85
CA TRP A 145 -15.50 4.35 15.56
C TRP A 145 -16.45 3.54 14.68
N VAL A 146 -16.02 3.18 13.48
CA VAL A 146 -16.79 2.29 12.60
C VAL A 146 -16.32 0.85 12.84
N GLY A 147 -17.21 -0.01 13.34
CA GLY A 147 -16.91 -1.44 13.55
C GLY A 147 -17.72 -2.20 14.61
N LEU A 148 -18.70 -1.60 15.29
CA LEU A 148 -19.58 -2.33 16.22
C LEU A 148 -21.05 -1.94 16.05
N GLU A 149 -21.70 -2.50 15.05
CA GLU A 149 -23.13 -2.80 15.15
C GLU A 149 -23.25 -4.31 15.37
N GLN A 150 -23.53 -4.68 16.62
CA GLN A 150 -23.87 -6.03 17.04
C GLN A 150 -25.38 -6.28 16.89
N SER A 151 -25.69 -7.58 16.81
CA SER A 151 -26.97 -8.31 16.92
C SER A 151 -27.91 -8.31 15.72
#